data_AF-A0A7X7FPX3-F1
#
_entry.id   AF-A0A7X7FPX3-F1
#
_cell.length_a   1.000
_cell.length_b   1.000
_cell.length_c   1.000
_cell.angle_alpha   90.00
_cell.angle_beta   90.00
_cell.angle_gamma   90.00
#
_symmetry.space_group_name_H-M   'P 1'
#
loop_
_entity.id
_entity.type
_entity.pdbx_description
1 polymer ?
#
loop_
_entity_poly.entity_id
_entity_poly.type
_entity_poly.pdbx_seq_one_letter_code
_entity_poly.pdbx_strand_id
1 'polypeptide(L)'
;LADDRRDELLDRVHRKARETTAEREPLIVFEGNAPSDIAGNRLLSRLLAAPSWPVTSAAPQAWLGDAVAIKDPTSVAFRRQSGSNLLMVGQRDEASLAMMASAMVSLAAQQPPRSARFIILDGSPADAPWAGHLQRVASILPHTTRIVEYRELGEAMTELADELQRRQQGEVTASDASIYLMIYGLQRYRPLRRQEDDFSFSQTDENAPPDPGRQLSELLREGPHNGIHTLVWADTPVTLDRTFNRQSMREFDNRVLFQMSAADSSNLIDSPAANRLGLYRALLHSEELGLFEQFRPYAMLQSSWLEYVENRFRLMSSAAGHEAAQQ
;
A
#
# COMPACT_ATOMS: atom_id res chain seq x y z
N LEU A 1 16.81 22.77 -42.09
CA LEU A 1 18.25 22.90 -41.73
C LEU A 1 19.00 21.92 -42.61
N ALA A 2 20.15 22.29 -43.18
CA ALA A 2 21.03 21.32 -43.83
C ALA A 2 21.56 20.34 -42.76
N ASP A 3 21.70 19.06 -43.09
CA ASP A 3 22.03 18.00 -42.11
C ASP A 3 23.34 18.27 -41.36
N ASP A 4 24.36 18.79 -42.04
CA ASP A 4 25.65 19.15 -41.41
C ASP A 4 25.49 20.18 -40.29
N ARG A 5 24.57 21.14 -40.46
CA ARG A 5 24.31 22.18 -39.46
C ARG A 5 23.50 21.63 -38.29
N ARG A 6 22.70 20.59 -38.51
CA ARG A 6 21.97 19.89 -37.45
C ARG A 6 22.93 19.10 -36.57
N ASP A 7 23.86 18.37 -37.17
CA ASP A 7 24.82 17.53 -36.45
C ASP A 7 25.78 18.39 -35.60
N GLU A 8 26.27 19.50 -36.16
CA GLU A 8 27.11 20.46 -35.42
C GLU A 8 26.37 21.06 -34.21
N LEU A 9 25.07 21.33 -34.34
CA LEU A 9 24.24 21.82 -33.23
C LEU A 9 23.99 20.73 -32.17
N LEU A 10 23.74 19.49 -32.57
CA LEU A 10 23.55 18.36 -31.66
C LEU A 10 24.81 18.06 -30.85
N ASP A 11 25.98 18.08 -31.48
CA ASP A 11 27.27 17.91 -30.80
C ASP A 11 27.53 19.01 -29.77
N ARG A 12 27.15 20.24 -30.10
CA ARG A 12 27.27 21.37 -29.16
C ARG A 12 26.32 21.23 -27.98
N VAL A 13 25.11 20.71 -28.19
CA VAL A 13 24.15 20.40 -27.11
C VAL A 13 24.68 19.26 -26.23
N HIS A 14 25.20 18.17 -26.82
CA HIS A 14 25.78 17.05 -26.08
C HIS A 14 27.00 17.44 -25.25
N ARG A 15 27.86 18.31 -25.78
CA ARG A 15 29.03 18.82 -25.05
C ARG A 15 28.62 19.66 -23.85
N LYS A 16 27.75 20.64 -24.07
CA LYS A 16 27.18 21.47 -23.00
C LYS A 16 26.45 20.62 -21.97
N ALA A 17 25.82 19.54 -22.43
CA ALA A 17 25.13 18.59 -21.57
C ALA A 17 26.06 17.81 -20.64
N ARG A 18 27.21 17.37 -21.12
CA ARG A 18 28.25 16.69 -20.34
C ARG A 18 28.99 17.64 -19.39
N GLU A 19 29.14 18.91 -19.77
CA GLU A 19 29.78 19.95 -18.96
C GLU A 19 28.90 20.50 -17.83
N THR A 20 27.58 20.22 -17.87
CA THR A 20 26.64 20.67 -16.83
C THR A 20 26.58 19.64 -15.71
N THR A 21 27.16 19.94 -14.55
CA THR A 21 27.14 19.13 -13.32
C THR A 21 25.79 19.14 -12.58
N ALA A 22 24.73 19.66 -13.19
CA ALA A 22 23.41 19.63 -12.59
C ALA A 22 22.89 18.19 -12.56
N GLU A 23 22.33 17.76 -11.42
CA GLU A 23 21.57 16.52 -11.35
C GLU A 23 20.49 16.55 -12.42
N ARG A 24 20.68 15.77 -13.49
CA ARG A 24 19.69 15.64 -14.54
C ARG A 24 18.61 14.69 -14.06
N GLU A 25 17.38 15.13 -14.22
CA GLU A 25 16.26 14.21 -14.16
C GLU A 25 16.46 13.15 -15.26
N PRO A 26 16.49 11.85 -14.92
CA PRO A 26 16.62 10.80 -15.92
C PRO A 26 15.44 10.87 -16.90
N LEU A 27 15.71 10.51 -18.16
CA LEU A 27 14.68 10.37 -19.18
C LEU A 27 13.62 9.37 -18.71
N ILE A 28 12.35 9.78 -18.73
CA ILE A 28 11.22 8.89 -18.47
C ILE A 28 10.97 8.09 -19.75
N VAL A 29 11.35 6.81 -19.77
CA VAL A 29 11.04 5.88 -20.87
C VAL A 29 9.73 5.17 -20.55
N PHE A 30 8.68 5.48 -21.31
CA PHE A 30 7.37 4.84 -21.17
C PHE A 30 7.31 3.52 -21.95
N GLU A 31 7.51 2.40 -21.26
CA GLU A 31 7.21 1.06 -21.79
C GLU A 31 5.75 0.69 -21.52
N GLY A 32 4.85 1.04 -22.44
CA GLY A 32 3.40 0.84 -22.28
C GLY A 32 2.93 -0.62 -22.28
N ASN A 33 3.84 -1.59 -22.43
CA ASN A 33 3.58 -3.02 -22.57
C ASN A 33 4.16 -3.87 -21.42
N ALA A 34 4.62 -3.24 -20.33
CA ALA A 34 5.18 -3.92 -19.16
C ALA A 34 4.68 -3.25 -17.86
N PRO A 35 4.62 -3.99 -16.72
CA PRO A 35 4.44 -3.38 -15.41
C PRO A 35 5.61 -2.44 -15.08
N SER A 36 5.42 -1.49 -14.15
CA SER A 36 6.47 -0.53 -13.80
C SER A 36 7.50 -1.13 -12.84
N ASP A 37 8.74 -0.65 -12.89
CA ASP A 37 9.79 -1.03 -11.94
C ASP A 37 9.84 -0.03 -10.77
N ILE A 38 9.74 -0.54 -9.54
CA ILE A 38 9.83 0.28 -8.32
C ILE A 38 11.19 0.97 -8.17
N ALA A 39 12.26 0.40 -8.74
CA ALA A 39 13.57 1.05 -8.77
C ALA A 39 13.55 2.36 -9.58
N GLY A 40 12.60 2.53 -10.49
CA GLY A 40 12.36 3.77 -11.23
C GLY A 40 11.70 4.87 -10.38
N ASN A 41 11.16 4.55 -9.20
CA ASN A 41 10.57 5.54 -8.31
C ASN A 41 11.66 6.41 -7.67
N ARG A 42 11.85 7.60 -8.23
CA ARG A 42 12.86 8.56 -7.76
C ARG A 42 12.57 9.11 -6.37
N LEU A 43 11.30 9.25 -5.98
CA LEU A 43 10.93 9.75 -4.65
C LEU A 43 11.32 8.73 -3.58
N LEU A 44 10.97 7.45 -3.78
CA LEU A 44 11.38 6.37 -2.90
C LEU A 44 12.90 6.18 -2.90
N SER A 45 13.54 6.25 -4.06
CA SER A 45 15.01 6.13 -4.18
C SER A 45 15.73 7.21 -3.39
N ARG A 46 15.24 8.46 -3.40
CA ARG A 46 15.80 9.56 -2.58
C ARG A 46 15.66 9.28 -1.08
N LEU A 47 14.51 8.76 -0.64
CA LEU A 47 14.30 8.39 0.77
C LEU A 47 15.24 7.28 1.22
N LEU A 48 15.36 6.22 0.42
CA LEU A 48 16.27 5.10 0.72
C LEU A 48 17.73 5.54 0.71
N ALA A 49 18.11 6.47 -0.18
CA ALA A 49 19.47 7.00 -0.28
C ALA A 49 19.82 8.02 0.82
N ALA A 50 18.84 8.53 1.56
CA ALA A 50 19.08 9.44 2.69
C ALA A 50 19.83 8.72 3.84
N PRO A 51 20.60 9.46 4.66
CA PRO A 51 21.32 8.88 5.79
C PRO A 51 20.40 8.53 6.97
N SER A 52 19.24 9.16 7.06
CA SER A 52 18.27 8.98 8.15
C SER A 52 16.84 9.16 7.62
N TRP A 53 15.85 8.72 8.40
CA TRP A 53 14.45 8.90 8.06
C TRP A 53 14.06 10.38 7.99
N PRO A 54 13.13 10.76 7.10
CA PRO A 54 12.69 12.14 7.01
C PRO A 54 11.96 12.57 8.28
N VAL A 55 12.23 13.79 8.74
CA VAL A 55 11.43 14.46 9.76
C VAL A 55 10.36 15.27 9.04
N THR A 56 9.17 14.69 8.86
CA THR A 56 8.06 15.35 8.17
C THR A 56 6.74 15.13 8.90
N SER A 57 5.88 16.16 8.85
CA SER A 57 4.49 16.08 9.31
C SER A 57 3.53 15.65 8.20
N ALA A 58 4.02 15.43 6.97
CA ALA A 58 3.21 14.93 5.87
C ALA A 58 2.79 13.48 6.13
N ALA A 59 1.57 13.12 5.71
CA ALA A 59 1.09 11.75 5.80
C ALA A 59 1.92 10.82 4.90
N PRO A 60 2.34 9.64 5.40
CA PRO A 60 3.13 8.70 4.64
C PRO A 60 2.33 8.16 3.45
N GLN A 61 3.02 7.94 2.32
CA GLN A 61 2.41 7.50 1.07
C GLN A 61 2.81 6.08 0.70
N ALA A 62 1.85 5.23 0.31
CA ALA A 62 2.15 4.00 -0.40
C ALA A 62 2.23 4.28 -1.91
N TRP A 63 3.41 4.13 -2.52
CA TRP A 63 3.52 4.18 -3.98
C TRP A 63 3.12 2.84 -4.58
N LEU A 64 2.21 2.88 -5.56
CA LEU A 64 1.57 1.71 -6.16
C LEU A 64 2.08 1.42 -7.57
N GLY A 65 2.58 2.44 -8.26
CA GLY A 65 3.07 2.29 -9.62
C GLY A 65 3.35 3.61 -10.32
N ASP A 66 3.70 3.55 -11.60
CA ASP A 66 3.94 4.73 -12.41
C ASP A 66 2.63 5.31 -12.96
N ALA A 67 2.47 6.63 -12.82
CA ALA A 67 1.39 7.34 -13.48
C ALA A 67 1.51 7.21 -15.02
N VAL A 68 0.37 7.11 -15.71
CA VAL A 68 0.36 7.14 -17.19
C VAL A 68 0.65 8.55 -17.72
N ALA A 69 0.42 9.58 -16.91
CA ALA A 69 0.75 10.97 -17.22
C ALA A 69 2.15 11.34 -16.71
N ILE A 70 2.74 12.41 -17.27
CA ILE A 70 4.02 12.97 -16.81
C ILE A 70 3.79 13.68 -15.47
N LYS A 71 3.84 12.92 -14.38
CA LYS A 71 3.74 13.39 -12.99
C LYS A 71 4.41 12.38 -12.05
N ASP A 72 4.38 12.66 -10.75
CA ASP A 72 4.88 11.75 -9.73
C ASP A 72 4.19 10.38 -9.77
N PRO A 73 4.86 9.31 -9.29
CA PRO A 73 4.27 7.98 -9.23
C PRO A 73 2.94 7.96 -8.46
N THR A 74 2.01 7.15 -8.94
CA THR A 74 0.68 7.01 -8.34
C THR A 74 0.80 6.47 -6.93
N SER A 75 0.18 7.15 -5.97
CA SER A 75 0.29 6.83 -4.55
C SER A 75 -0.98 7.11 -3.78
N VAL A 76 -1.08 6.49 -2.60
CA VAL A 76 -2.15 6.70 -1.62
C VAL A 76 -1.54 7.21 -0.32
N ALA A 77 -2.04 8.33 0.20
CA ALA A 77 -1.60 8.89 1.48
C ALA A 77 -2.43 8.34 2.64
N PHE A 78 -1.77 7.92 3.72
CA PHE A 78 -2.41 7.41 4.93
C PHE A 78 -2.45 8.49 6.01
N ARG A 79 -3.52 9.29 5.98
CA ARG A 79 -3.79 10.35 6.95
C ARG A 79 -4.60 9.78 8.11
N ARG A 80 -4.45 10.35 9.31
CA ARG A 80 -5.32 10.04 10.45
C ARG A 80 -6.72 10.65 10.29
N GLN A 81 -7.43 10.22 9.27
CA GLN A 81 -8.76 10.66 8.87
C GLN A 81 -9.60 9.45 8.43
N SER A 82 -10.91 9.51 8.64
CA SER A 82 -11.85 8.47 8.18
C SER A 82 -11.68 8.19 6.68
N GLY A 83 -11.96 6.96 6.26
CA GLY A 83 -11.80 6.57 4.85
C GLY A 83 -10.36 6.32 4.38
N SER A 84 -9.34 6.62 5.21
CA SER A 84 -7.92 6.42 4.86
C SER A 84 -7.48 4.95 4.99
N ASN A 85 -8.20 4.10 4.26
CA ASN A 85 -7.92 2.71 3.97
C ASN A 85 -7.74 2.53 2.45
N LEU A 86 -7.12 1.42 2.03
CA LEU A 86 -6.93 1.08 0.62
C LEU A 86 -7.60 -0.25 0.29
N LEU A 87 -8.43 -0.24 -0.74
CA LEU A 87 -9.03 -1.45 -1.31
C LEU A 87 -8.48 -1.70 -2.72
N MET A 88 -7.94 -2.88 -2.97
CA MET A 88 -7.55 -3.38 -4.29
C MET A 88 -8.51 -4.49 -4.73
N VAL A 89 -9.05 -4.42 -5.96
CA VAL A 89 -10.05 -5.37 -6.45
C VAL A 89 -9.74 -5.86 -7.86
N GLY A 90 -9.68 -7.18 -8.02
CA GLY A 90 -9.62 -7.84 -9.31
C GLY A 90 -8.65 -9.02 -9.36
N GLN A 91 -8.66 -9.73 -10.49
CA GLN A 91 -8.01 -11.04 -10.66
C GLN A 91 -6.52 -10.98 -11.03
N ARG A 92 -5.84 -9.86 -10.73
CA ARG A 92 -4.38 -9.73 -10.94
C ARG A 92 -3.65 -9.87 -9.62
N ASP A 93 -3.62 -11.10 -9.12
CA ASP A 93 -2.98 -11.49 -7.86
C ASP A 93 -1.51 -11.06 -7.78
N GLU A 94 -0.69 -11.35 -8.79
CA GLU A 94 0.73 -10.97 -8.80
C GLU A 94 0.93 -9.45 -8.72
N ALA A 95 0.13 -8.66 -9.45
CA ALA A 95 0.22 -7.20 -9.40
C ALA A 95 -0.25 -6.65 -8.03
N SER A 96 -1.26 -7.26 -7.43
CA SER A 96 -1.72 -6.92 -6.08
C SER A 96 -0.68 -7.25 -5.02
N LEU A 97 -0.01 -8.39 -5.13
CA LEU A 97 1.07 -8.79 -4.23
C LEU A 97 2.23 -7.80 -4.33
N ALA A 98 2.63 -7.44 -5.55
CA ALA A 98 3.67 -6.45 -5.81
C ALA A 98 3.32 -5.07 -5.25
N MET A 99 2.09 -4.59 -5.44
CA MET A 99 1.62 -3.32 -4.85
C MET A 99 1.58 -3.35 -3.33
N MET A 100 1.14 -4.46 -2.72
CA MET A 100 1.14 -4.63 -1.27
C MET A 100 2.57 -4.59 -0.70
N ALA A 101 3.49 -5.30 -1.33
CA ALA A 101 4.91 -5.30 -0.98
C ALA A 101 5.58 -3.93 -1.19
N SER A 102 5.24 -3.25 -2.29
CA SER A 102 5.70 -1.89 -2.60
C SER A 102 5.20 -0.88 -1.56
N ALA A 103 3.93 -1.01 -1.13
CA ALA A 103 3.34 -0.19 -0.08
C ALA A 103 4.10 -0.35 1.25
N MET A 104 4.46 -1.58 1.63
CA MET A 104 5.26 -1.85 2.83
C MET A 104 6.59 -1.07 2.81
N VAL A 105 7.36 -1.20 1.74
CA VAL A 105 8.66 -0.53 1.62
C VAL A 105 8.49 0.99 1.55
N SER A 106 7.47 1.47 0.84
CA SER A 106 7.16 2.90 0.72
C SER A 106 6.88 3.54 2.09
N LEU A 107 6.00 2.93 2.87
CA LEU A 107 5.62 3.40 4.21
C LEU A 107 6.82 3.32 5.17
N ALA A 108 7.55 2.21 5.15
CA ALA A 108 8.74 2.00 5.96
C ALA A 108 9.87 3.01 5.64
N ALA A 109 10.02 3.43 4.39
CA ALA A 109 11.02 4.44 3.99
C ALA A 109 10.70 5.85 4.49
N GLN A 110 9.44 6.14 4.79
CA GLN A 110 9.00 7.46 5.26
C GLN A 110 8.93 7.56 6.79
N GLN A 111 8.87 6.43 7.49
CA GLN A 111 8.59 6.40 8.92
C GLN A 111 9.71 5.67 9.68
N PRO A 112 10.27 6.25 10.76
CA PRO A 112 11.22 5.56 11.61
C PRO A 112 10.67 4.22 12.16
N PRO A 113 11.54 3.26 12.55
CA PRO A 113 11.12 1.94 13.02
C PRO A 113 10.05 1.91 14.11
N ARG A 114 10.05 2.91 15.01
CA ARG A 114 9.08 3.02 16.12
C ARG A 114 7.77 3.70 15.73
N SER A 115 7.68 4.28 14.54
CA SER A 115 6.52 5.08 14.09
C SER A 115 5.56 4.30 13.19
N ALA A 116 5.90 3.06 12.81
CA ALA A 116 5.05 2.18 12.03
C ALA A 116 5.15 0.72 12.47
N ARG A 117 4.04 -0.01 12.40
CA ARG A 117 3.93 -1.46 12.63
C ARG A 117 3.14 -2.09 11.48
N PHE A 118 3.55 -3.27 11.04
CA PHE A 118 2.89 -3.99 9.94
C PHE A 118 2.33 -5.32 10.44
N ILE A 119 1.02 -5.50 10.33
CA ILE A 119 0.32 -6.76 10.65
C ILE A 119 -0.21 -7.34 9.35
N ILE A 120 0.27 -8.52 8.97
CA ILE A 120 0.14 -9.04 7.61
C ILE A 120 -0.59 -10.37 7.64
N LEU A 121 -1.72 -10.42 6.95
CA LEU A 121 -2.47 -11.63 6.64
C LEU A 121 -2.11 -12.01 5.20
N ASP A 122 -1.18 -12.95 5.04
CA ASP A 122 -0.72 -13.44 3.74
C ASP A 122 -1.54 -14.66 3.30
N GLY A 123 -2.59 -14.42 2.51
CA GLY A 123 -3.41 -15.45 1.87
C GLY A 123 -2.81 -16.00 0.57
N SER A 124 -1.51 -15.91 0.35
CA SER A 124 -0.87 -16.55 -0.81
C SER A 124 -1.01 -18.08 -0.75
N PRO A 125 -1.42 -18.75 -1.84
CA PRO A 125 -1.30 -20.21 -1.92
C PRO A 125 0.14 -20.66 -1.68
N ALA A 126 0.32 -21.79 -0.98
CA ALA A 126 1.66 -22.33 -0.70
C ALA A 126 2.43 -22.75 -1.97
N ASP A 127 1.70 -23.07 -3.05
CA ASP A 127 2.23 -23.45 -4.36
C ASP A 127 2.31 -22.27 -5.35
N ALA A 128 1.94 -21.06 -4.94
CA ALA A 128 2.05 -19.88 -5.79
C ALA A 128 3.54 -19.55 -6.05
N PRO A 129 3.90 -19.05 -7.25
CA PRO A 129 5.29 -18.74 -7.60
C PRO A 129 5.99 -17.78 -6.62
N TRP A 130 5.21 -16.90 -5.99
CA TRP A 130 5.67 -15.86 -5.07
C TRP A 130 5.20 -16.10 -3.62
N ALA A 131 4.92 -17.35 -3.24
CA ALA A 131 4.59 -17.68 -1.85
C ALA A 131 5.68 -17.20 -0.88
N GLY A 132 5.27 -16.59 0.24
CA GLY A 132 6.19 -16.03 1.23
C GLY A 132 6.89 -14.73 0.81
N HIS A 133 6.49 -14.11 -0.30
CA HIS A 133 7.08 -12.84 -0.73
C HIS A 133 6.85 -11.72 0.29
N LEU A 134 5.63 -11.58 0.85
CA LEU A 134 5.36 -10.57 1.89
C LEU A 134 6.17 -10.85 3.15
N GLN A 135 6.37 -12.12 3.53
CA GLN A 135 7.25 -12.49 4.63
C GLN A 135 8.70 -12.08 4.38
N ARG A 136 9.22 -12.26 3.15
CA ARG A 136 10.55 -11.80 2.77
C ARG A 136 10.67 -10.28 2.88
N VAL A 137 9.69 -9.53 2.38
CA VAL A 137 9.69 -8.07 2.51
C VAL A 137 9.60 -7.66 3.99
N ALA A 138 8.73 -8.28 4.78
CA ALA A 138 8.62 -8.01 6.22
C ALA A 138 9.94 -8.22 6.97
N SER A 139 10.74 -9.22 6.57
CA SER A 139 12.01 -9.55 7.22
C SER A 139 13.13 -8.54 7.00
N ILE A 140 13.05 -7.71 5.94
CA ILE A 140 14.06 -6.69 5.64
C ILE A 140 13.71 -5.31 6.22
N LEU A 141 12.48 -5.14 6.72
CA LEU A 141 12.08 -3.89 7.36
C LEU A 141 12.66 -3.81 8.78
N PRO A 142 13.17 -2.65 9.22
CA PRO A 142 13.63 -2.46 10.59
C PRO A 142 12.47 -2.30 11.59
N HIS A 143 11.23 -2.23 11.09
CA HIS A 143 10.00 -2.04 11.86
C HIS A 143 9.51 -3.33 12.51
N THR A 144 8.62 -3.20 13.50
CA THR A 144 7.88 -4.35 14.02
C THR A 144 6.92 -4.88 12.95
N THR A 145 7.14 -6.12 12.52
CA THR A 145 6.28 -6.83 11.57
C THR A 145 5.74 -8.12 12.19
N ARG A 146 4.50 -8.50 11.87
CA ARG A 146 3.89 -9.78 12.27
C ARG A 146 3.17 -10.40 11.07
N ILE A 147 3.63 -11.57 10.63
CA ILE A 147 2.86 -12.44 9.75
C ILE A 147 1.87 -13.21 10.62
N VAL A 148 0.58 -13.05 10.35
CA VAL A 148 -0.50 -13.68 11.13
C VAL A 148 -0.91 -14.98 10.46
N GLU A 149 -0.66 -16.10 11.14
CA GLU A 149 -1.12 -17.40 10.70
C GLU A 149 -2.65 -17.50 10.78
N TYR A 150 -3.27 -18.32 9.92
CA TYR A 150 -4.73 -18.44 9.87
C TYR A 150 -5.36 -18.78 11.24
N ARG A 151 -4.69 -19.62 12.04
CA ARG A 151 -5.14 -20.01 13.39
C ARG A 151 -5.05 -18.88 14.42
N GLU A 152 -4.21 -17.88 14.18
CA GLU A 152 -3.96 -16.73 15.08
C GLU A 152 -4.82 -15.52 14.69
N LEU A 153 -5.64 -15.64 13.64
CA LEU A 153 -6.48 -14.57 13.13
C LEU A 153 -7.35 -13.94 14.21
N GLY A 154 -8.08 -14.74 15.00
CA GLY A 154 -8.97 -14.23 16.04
C GLY A 154 -8.23 -13.46 17.14
N GLU A 155 -7.06 -13.97 17.54
CA GLU A 155 -6.18 -13.31 18.51
C GLU A 155 -5.66 -11.97 17.97
N ALA A 156 -5.13 -11.97 16.74
CA ALA A 156 -4.61 -10.75 16.11
C ALA A 156 -5.70 -9.67 15.92
N MET A 157 -6.93 -10.07 15.56
CA MET A 157 -8.04 -9.14 15.43
C MET A 157 -8.49 -8.57 16.79
N THR A 158 -8.41 -9.38 17.85
CA THR A 158 -8.69 -8.94 19.21
C THR A 158 -7.64 -7.97 19.71
N GLU A 159 -6.35 -8.24 19.50
CA GLU A 159 -5.27 -7.30 19.83
C GLU A 159 -5.41 -5.95 19.12
N LEU A 160 -5.85 -5.96 17.86
CA LEU A 160 -6.09 -4.72 17.10
C LEU A 160 -7.31 -3.95 17.62
N ALA A 161 -8.38 -4.66 17.99
CA ALA A 161 -9.57 -4.04 18.58
C ALA A 161 -9.26 -3.44 19.95
N ASP A 162 -8.49 -4.14 20.79
CA ASP A 162 -8.06 -3.66 22.11
C ASP A 162 -7.16 -2.41 21.97
N GLU A 163 -6.25 -2.42 21.00
CA GLU A 163 -5.40 -1.25 20.71
C GLU A 163 -6.22 -0.06 20.20
N LEU A 164 -7.23 -0.29 19.36
CA LEU A 164 -8.18 0.74 18.93
C LEU A 164 -8.92 1.32 20.13
N GLN A 165 -9.47 0.47 21.00
CA GLN A 165 -10.20 0.89 22.19
C GLN A 165 -9.30 1.70 23.14
N ARG A 166 -8.05 1.25 23.36
CA ARG A 166 -7.05 1.98 24.15
C ARG A 166 -6.81 3.39 23.59
N ARG A 167 -6.70 3.51 22.26
CA ARG A 167 -6.49 4.81 21.59
C ARG A 167 -7.71 5.73 21.66
N GLN A 168 -8.92 5.18 21.60
CA GLN A 168 -10.16 5.96 21.74
C GLN A 168 -10.39 6.46 23.17
N GLN A 169 -9.95 5.71 24.18
CA GLN A 169 -10.06 6.11 25.59
C GLN A 169 -8.99 7.12 26.01
N GLY A 170 -7.85 7.14 25.32
CA GLY A 170 -6.77 8.10 25.54
C GLY A 170 -6.76 9.24 24.52
N GLU A 171 -5.78 10.13 24.63
CA GLU A 171 -5.43 11.02 23.53
C GLU A 171 -4.47 10.30 22.58
N VAL A 172 -4.82 10.24 21.29
CA VAL A 172 -3.92 9.72 20.26
C VAL A 172 -2.76 10.70 20.09
N THR A 173 -1.56 10.24 20.40
CA THR A 173 -0.36 11.05 20.38
C THR A 173 0.44 10.87 19.09
N ALA A 174 1.38 11.77 18.83
CA ALA A 174 2.37 11.59 17.77
C ALA A 174 3.32 10.41 18.03
N SER A 175 3.43 9.95 19.28
CA SER A 175 4.20 8.76 19.65
C SER A 175 3.51 7.43 19.35
N ASP A 176 2.19 7.43 19.17
CA ASP A 176 1.49 6.20 18.77
C ASP A 176 1.91 5.82 17.34
N ALA A 177 2.51 4.64 17.17
CA ALA A 177 2.88 4.15 15.85
C ALA A 177 1.64 3.96 14.96
N SER A 178 1.76 4.29 13.68
CA SER A 178 0.74 3.88 12.70
C SER A 178 0.76 2.35 12.56
N ILE A 179 -0.40 1.72 12.56
CA ILE A 179 -0.54 0.29 12.35
C ILE A 179 -1.12 0.07 10.95
N TYR A 180 -0.43 -0.71 10.14
CA TYR A 180 -0.90 -1.09 8.80
C TYR A 180 -1.35 -2.56 8.85
N LEU A 181 -2.66 -2.77 8.85
CA LEU A 181 -3.28 -4.09 8.69
C LEU A 181 -3.36 -4.41 7.20
N MET A 182 -2.59 -5.40 6.75
CA MET A 182 -2.46 -5.76 5.35
C MET A 182 -3.10 -7.12 5.12
N ILE A 183 -4.16 -7.16 4.33
CA ILE A 183 -4.92 -8.38 4.05
C ILE A 183 -4.78 -8.72 2.57
N TYR A 184 -3.87 -9.63 2.27
CA TYR A 184 -3.70 -10.15 0.92
C TYR A 184 -4.53 -11.44 0.77
N GLY A 185 -5.55 -11.41 -0.09
CA GLY A 185 -6.36 -12.58 -0.41
C GLY A 185 -7.56 -12.73 0.52
N LEU A 186 -8.34 -11.66 0.67
CA LEU A 186 -9.52 -11.58 1.55
C LEU A 186 -10.45 -12.79 1.43
N GLN A 187 -10.63 -13.32 0.21
CA GLN A 187 -11.47 -14.47 -0.10
C GLN A 187 -11.16 -15.73 0.73
N ARG A 188 -9.93 -15.85 1.26
CA ARG A 188 -9.48 -16.99 2.05
C ARG A 188 -9.82 -16.90 3.53
N TYR A 189 -10.10 -15.70 4.05
CA TYR A 189 -10.35 -15.46 5.46
C TYR A 189 -11.85 -15.49 5.76
N ARG A 190 -12.42 -16.70 5.79
CA ARG A 190 -13.86 -16.90 6.12
C ARG A 190 -14.28 -16.25 7.45
N PRO A 191 -13.48 -16.26 8.53
CA PRO A 191 -13.87 -15.63 9.79
C PRO A 191 -14.01 -14.10 9.72
N LEU A 192 -13.48 -13.45 8.68
CA LEU A 192 -13.65 -12.01 8.47
C LEU A 192 -14.96 -11.67 7.74
N ARG A 193 -15.70 -12.67 7.24
CA ARG A 193 -16.95 -12.44 6.54
C ARG A 193 -18.03 -12.02 7.52
N ARG A 194 -18.87 -11.07 7.10
CA ARG A 194 -20.10 -10.73 7.81
C ARG A 194 -20.97 -11.99 7.99
N GLN A 195 -21.48 -12.18 9.20
CA GLN A 195 -22.48 -13.22 9.45
C GLN A 195 -23.83 -12.75 8.91
N GLU A 196 -24.60 -13.64 8.27
CA GLU A 196 -25.90 -13.30 7.68
C GLU A 196 -26.94 -12.89 8.74
N ASP A 197 -26.72 -13.30 9.99
CA ASP A 197 -27.62 -13.11 11.14
C ASP A 197 -27.35 -11.86 11.99
N ASP A 198 -26.57 -10.87 11.53
CA ASP A 198 -26.36 -9.60 12.26
C ASP A 198 -27.67 -8.77 12.48
N PHE A 199 -28.80 -9.21 11.90
CA PHE A 199 -30.15 -8.69 12.17
C PHE A 199 -30.97 -9.53 13.17
N SER A 200 -30.44 -10.66 13.62
CA SER A 200 -31.07 -11.48 14.65
C SER A 200 -30.72 -10.89 16.01
N PHE A 201 -31.74 -10.36 16.70
CA PHE A 201 -31.72 -10.02 18.14
C PHE A 201 -31.55 -11.28 19.03
N SER A 202 -30.79 -12.28 18.58
CA SER A 202 -30.41 -13.41 19.42
C SER A 202 -29.33 -12.92 20.37
N GLN A 203 -29.78 -12.66 21.60
CA GLN A 203 -29.03 -12.61 22.84
C GLN A 203 -27.55 -12.95 22.62
N THR A 204 -26.72 -11.92 22.51
CA THR A 204 -25.27 -12.06 22.42
C THR A 204 -24.86 -12.85 23.66
N ASP A 205 -24.46 -14.11 23.48
CA ASP A 205 -23.91 -14.89 24.58
C ASP A 205 -22.67 -14.13 25.05
N GLU A 206 -22.72 -13.53 26.24
CA GLU A 206 -21.64 -12.67 26.78
C GLU A 206 -20.30 -13.42 26.87
N ASN A 207 -20.32 -14.76 26.76
CA ASN A 207 -19.14 -15.62 26.76
C ASN A 207 -18.65 -16.05 25.35
N ALA A 208 -19.32 -15.63 24.27
CA ALA A 208 -18.87 -15.96 22.91
C ALA A 208 -17.60 -15.15 22.57
N PRO A 209 -16.59 -15.76 21.93
CA PRO A 209 -15.41 -15.04 21.44
C PRO A 209 -15.83 -13.87 20.53
N PRO A 210 -15.13 -12.71 20.58
CA PRO A 210 -15.39 -11.60 19.68
C PRO A 210 -15.35 -12.03 18.20
N ASP A 211 -16.32 -11.55 17.42
CA ASP A 211 -16.41 -11.86 15.99
C ASP A 211 -15.35 -11.08 15.18
N PRO A 212 -14.42 -11.75 14.48
CA PRO A 212 -13.36 -11.07 13.72
C PRO A 212 -13.88 -10.18 12.57
N GLY A 213 -15.01 -10.51 11.95
CA GLY A 213 -15.63 -9.71 10.89
C GLY A 213 -16.20 -8.39 11.41
N ARG A 214 -16.80 -8.41 12.61
CA ARG A 214 -17.27 -7.22 13.33
C ARG A 214 -16.10 -6.35 13.75
N GLN A 215 -15.04 -6.94 14.31
CA GLN A 215 -13.81 -6.23 14.67
C GLN A 215 -13.16 -5.57 13.43
N LEU A 216 -13.10 -6.27 12.30
CA LEU A 216 -12.60 -5.69 11.05
C LEU A 216 -13.46 -4.51 10.58
N SER A 217 -14.79 -4.63 10.68
CA SER A 217 -15.70 -3.54 10.29
C SER A 217 -15.52 -2.29 11.17
N GLU A 218 -15.28 -2.48 12.47
CA GLU A 218 -14.97 -1.39 13.40
C GLU A 218 -13.60 -0.76 13.12
N LEU A 219 -12.58 -1.57 12.87
CA LEU A 219 -11.24 -1.11 12.47
C LEU A 219 -11.28 -0.30 11.17
N LEU A 220 -12.11 -0.67 10.20
CA LEU A 220 -12.25 0.12 8.97
C LEU A 220 -12.84 1.51 9.24
N ARG A 221 -13.84 1.58 10.12
CA ARG A 221 -14.58 2.83 10.43
C ARG A 221 -13.80 3.76 11.34
N GLU A 222 -13.30 3.24 12.46
CA GLU A 222 -12.69 4.03 13.53
C GLU A 222 -11.14 3.99 13.51
N GLY A 223 -10.56 2.96 12.89
CA GLY A 223 -9.11 2.75 12.86
C GLY A 223 -8.34 3.91 12.24
N PRO A 224 -8.72 4.43 11.06
CA PRO A 224 -7.93 5.46 10.39
C PRO A 224 -7.70 6.72 11.24
N HIS A 225 -8.73 7.21 11.94
CA HIS A 225 -8.59 8.37 12.84
C HIS A 225 -7.60 8.10 13.99
N ASN A 226 -7.52 6.85 14.41
CA ASN A 226 -6.62 6.36 15.45
C ASN A 226 -5.26 5.89 14.90
N GLY A 227 -4.95 6.11 13.62
CA GLY A 227 -3.70 5.69 12.99
C GLY A 227 -3.59 4.18 12.74
N ILE A 228 -4.72 3.48 12.63
CA ILE A 228 -4.80 2.08 12.23
C ILE A 228 -5.41 2.03 10.83
N HIS A 229 -4.61 1.71 9.83
CA HIS A 229 -4.99 1.73 8.42
C HIS A 229 -5.09 0.31 7.89
N THR A 230 -6.10 0.05 7.07
CA THR A 230 -6.30 -1.26 6.45
C THR A 230 -6.02 -1.20 4.95
N LEU A 231 -5.19 -2.12 4.46
CA LEU A 231 -4.90 -2.33 3.05
C LEU A 231 -5.41 -3.73 2.68
N VAL A 232 -6.38 -3.83 1.77
CA VAL A 232 -7.03 -5.09 1.42
C VAL A 232 -6.91 -5.37 -0.06
N TRP A 233 -6.62 -6.62 -0.43
CA TRP A 233 -6.88 -7.12 -1.77
C TRP A 233 -7.94 -8.24 -1.76
N ALA A 234 -8.91 -8.13 -2.67
CA ALA A 234 -9.88 -9.16 -2.99
C ALA A 234 -9.87 -9.49 -4.48
N ASP A 235 -10.03 -10.77 -4.81
CA ASP A 235 -10.02 -11.26 -6.18
C ASP A 235 -11.20 -10.76 -7.03
N THR A 236 -12.37 -10.59 -6.41
CA THR A 236 -13.64 -10.26 -7.09
C THR A 236 -14.52 -9.36 -6.23
N PRO A 237 -15.43 -8.57 -6.85
CA PRO A 237 -16.44 -7.81 -6.13
C PRO A 237 -17.35 -8.69 -5.25
N VAL A 238 -17.64 -9.92 -5.68
CA VAL A 238 -18.44 -10.88 -4.90
C VAL A 238 -17.79 -11.23 -3.56
N THR A 239 -16.46 -11.33 -3.52
CA THR A 239 -15.72 -11.53 -2.26
C THR A 239 -15.94 -10.35 -1.31
N LEU A 240 -16.02 -9.12 -1.82
CA LEU A 240 -16.31 -7.94 -1.02
C LEU A 240 -17.74 -7.97 -0.51
N ASP A 241 -18.73 -8.26 -1.36
CA ASP A 241 -20.14 -8.30 -0.95
C ASP A 241 -20.42 -9.35 0.14
N ARG A 242 -19.64 -10.44 0.16
CA ARG A 242 -19.68 -11.47 1.21
C ARG A 242 -18.97 -11.08 2.51
N THR A 243 -18.12 -10.06 2.46
CA THR A 243 -17.27 -9.69 3.60
C THR A 243 -17.70 -8.38 4.21
N PHE A 244 -17.88 -7.35 3.39
CA PHE A 244 -18.19 -5.99 3.78
C PHE A 244 -19.65 -5.65 3.49
N ASN A 245 -20.26 -4.90 4.40
CA ASN A 245 -21.54 -4.25 4.13
C ASN A 245 -21.32 -2.91 3.42
N ARG A 246 -22.40 -2.23 3.03
CA ARG A 246 -22.33 -0.93 2.34
C ARG A 246 -21.62 0.16 3.14
N GLN A 247 -21.70 0.12 4.47
CA GLN A 247 -21.03 1.09 5.34
C GLN A 247 -19.51 0.85 5.32
N SER A 248 -19.06 -0.37 5.57
CA SER A 248 -17.64 -0.73 5.50
C SER A 248 -17.02 -0.46 4.14
N MET A 249 -17.77 -0.64 3.05
CA MET A 249 -17.30 -0.29 1.70
C MET A 249 -17.01 1.20 1.52
N ARG A 250 -17.76 2.09 2.19
CA ARG A 250 -17.53 3.55 2.14
C ARG A 250 -16.28 3.97 2.91
N GLU A 251 -15.82 3.15 3.86
CA GLU A 251 -14.58 3.40 4.61
C GLU A 251 -13.31 3.14 3.79
N PHE A 252 -13.44 2.68 2.54
CA PHE A 252 -12.38 2.68 1.55
C PHE A 252 -12.58 3.83 0.57
N ASP A 253 -12.05 5.01 0.90
CA ASP A 253 -12.02 6.12 -0.06
C ASP A 253 -11.11 5.76 -1.24
N ASN A 254 -9.93 5.21 -0.96
CA ASN A 254 -8.96 4.82 -1.98
C ASN A 254 -9.27 3.41 -2.50
N ARG A 255 -9.67 3.33 -3.78
CA ARG A 255 -10.02 2.08 -4.46
C ARG A 255 -9.17 1.91 -5.71
N VAL A 256 -8.42 0.82 -5.77
CA VAL A 256 -7.64 0.38 -6.93
C VAL A 256 -8.40 -0.74 -7.61
N LEU A 257 -8.83 -0.50 -8.85
CA LEU A 257 -9.56 -1.48 -9.65
C LEU A 257 -8.67 -1.97 -10.80
N PHE A 258 -8.59 -3.29 -10.98
CA PHE A 258 -8.14 -3.88 -12.24
C PHE A 258 -9.29 -3.97 -13.24
N GLN A 259 -8.98 -4.43 -14.46
CA GLN A 259 -9.99 -4.61 -15.48
C GLN A 259 -11.12 -5.54 -15.00
N MET A 260 -12.37 -5.07 -15.11
CA MET A 260 -13.57 -5.80 -14.67
C MET A 260 -14.78 -5.48 -15.57
N SER A 261 -15.97 -5.99 -15.23
CA SER A 261 -17.17 -5.64 -15.99
C SER A 261 -17.56 -4.18 -15.76
N ALA A 262 -18.29 -3.58 -16.71
CA ALA A 262 -18.80 -2.21 -16.55
C ALA A 262 -19.74 -2.10 -15.35
N ALA A 263 -20.52 -3.15 -15.07
CA ALA A 263 -21.42 -3.19 -13.92
C ALA A 263 -20.66 -3.20 -12.59
N ASP A 264 -19.63 -4.06 -12.48
CA ASP A 264 -18.79 -4.13 -11.28
C ASP A 264 -18.04 -2.82 -11.02
N SER A 265 -17.49 -2.24 -12.09
CA SER A 265 -16.84 -0.92 -12.02
C SER A 265 -17.81 0.15 -11.52
N SER A 266 -19.01 0.23 -12.10
CA SER A 266 -20.02 1.20 -11.66
C SER A 266 -20.47 0.96 -10.22
N ASN A 267 -20.59 -0.29 -9.78
CA ASN A 267 -20.94 -0.60 -8.39
C ASN A 267 -19.85 -0.19 -7.39
N LEU A 268 -18.58 -0.24 -7.81
CA LEU A 268 -17.44 0.04 -6.94
C LEU A 268 -17.00 1.50 -6.95
N ILE A 269 -17.20 2.26 -8.04
CA ILE A 269 -16.69 3.64 -8.17
C ILE A 269 -17.64 4.57 -8.94
N ASP A 270 -18.93 4.22 -9.05
CA ASP A 270 -19.97 5.00 -9.75
C ASP A 270 -19.63 5.37 -11.21
N SER A 271 -18.74 4.58 -11.83
CA SER A 271 -18.26 4.79 -13.19
C SER A 271 -17.83 3.47 -13.84
N PRO A 272 -18.07 3.26 -15.15
CA PRO A 272 -17.63 2.06 -15.86
C PRO A 272 -16.14 2.10 -16.27
N ALA A 273 -15.36 3.05 -15.73
CA ALA A 273 -14.00 3.34 -16.17
C ALA A 273 -13.02 2.16 -16.06
N ALA A 274 -13.23 1.22 -15.14
CA ALA A 274 -12.40 0.03 -15.02
C ALA A 274 -12.71 -1.05 -16.07
N ASN A 275 -13.71 -0.86 -16.95
CA ASN A 275 -14.07 -1.88 -17.94
C ASN A 275 -13.06 -2.04 -19.08
N ARG A 276 -12.43 -0.94 -19.48
CA ARG A 276 -11.49 -0.89 -20.61
C ARG A 276 -10.09 -0.51 -20.17
N LEU A 277 -9.65 -1.08 -19.04
CA LEU A 277 -8.25 -1.01 -18.64
C LEU A 277 -7.43 -1.88 -19.60
N GLY A 278 -6.32 -1.36 -20.08
CA GLY A 278 -5.38 -2.12 -20.91
C GLY A 278 -4.58 -3.12 -20.09
N LEU A 279 -3.75 -3.92 -20.77
CA LEU A 279 -2.76 -4.77 -20.11
C LEU A 279 -1.84 -3.92 -19.20
N TYR A 280 -1.51 -4.48 -18.03
CA TYR A 280 -0.64 -3.83 -17.03
C TYR A 280 -1.15 -2.45 -16.57
N ARG A 281 -2.46 -2.22 -16.59
CA ARG A 281 -3.08 -1.02 -16.02
C ARG A 281 -4.00 -1.34 -14.86
N ALA A 282 -4.03 -0.42 -13.92
CA ALA A 282 -5.04 -0.32 -12.88
C ALA A 282 -5.59 1.11 -12.84
N LEU A 283 -6.74 1.27 -12.19
CA LEU A 283 -7.38 2.56 -11.96
C LEU A 283 -7.40 2.83 -10.45
N LEU A 284 -6.78 3.92 -10.02
CA LEU A 284 -6.96 4.47 -8.68
C LEU A 284 -8.13 5.45 -8.68
N HIS A 285 -9.04 5.27 -7.74
CA HIS A 285 -10.16 6.15 -7.45
C HIS A 285 -10.09 6.64 -6.00
N SER A 286 -10.36 7.92 -5.77
CA SER A 286 -10.64 8.50 -4.45
C SER A 286 -11.83 9.44 -4.59
N GLU A 287 -12.89 9.18 -3.82
CA GLU A 287 -14.12 9.97 -3.84
C GLU A 287 -13.87 11.34 -3.22
N GLU A 288 -13.16 11.38 -2.09
CA GLU A 288 -12.78 12.60 -1.36
C GLU A 288 -11.97 13.56 -2.24
N LEU A 289 -11.01 13.04 -3.01
CA LEU A 289 -10.14 13.84 -3.87
C LEU A 289 -10.71 14.06 -5.28
N GLY A 290 -11.86 13.43 -5.61
CA GLY A 290 -12.37 13.37 -6.99
C GLY A 290 -11.35 12.78 -7.96
N LEU A 291 -10.48 11.89 -7.48
CA LEU A 291 -9.36 11.35 -8.24
C LEU A 291 -9.81 10.16 -9.09
N PHE A 292 -9.49 10.20 -10.38
CA PHE A 292 -9.58 9.07 -11.29
C PHE A 292 -8.29 8.98 -12.09
N GLU A 293 -7.45 8.00 -11.77
CA GLU A 293 -6.10 7.90 -12.32
C GLU A 293 -5.77 6.50 -12.82
N GLN A 294 -5.48 6.38 -14.12
CA GLN A 294 -4.86 5.18 -14.65
C GLN A 294 -3.35 5.19 -14.39
N PHE A 295 -2.84 4.04 -13.96
CA PHE A 295 -1.43 3.85 -13.67
C PHE A 295 -0.98 2.45 -14.07
N ARG A 296 0.34 2.27 -14.18
CA ARG A 296 0.98 0.96 -14.36
C ARG A 296 1.40 0.47 -12.97
N PRO A 297 0.81 -0.60 -12.42
CA PRO A 297 1.22 -1.15 -11.14
C PRO A 297 2.69 -1.57 -11.15
N TYR A 298 3.34 -1.46 -10.00
CA TYR A 298 4.69 -2.01 -9.83
C TYR A 298 4.71 -3.52 -10.06
N ALA A 299 5.77 -3.97 -10.71
CA ALA A 299 6.13 -5.37 -10.84
C ALA A 299 6.64 -5.93 -9.51
N MET A 300 6.73 -7.26 -9.43
CA MET A 300 7.28 -7.95 -8.27
C MET A 300 8.68 -7.44 -7.90
N LEU A 301 8.90 -7.26 -6.60
CA LEU A 301 10.14 -6.73 -6.05
C LEU A 301 11.23 -7.79 -6.19
N GLN A 302 12.24 -7.51 -7.00
CA GLN A 302 13.32 -8.46 -7.26
C GLN A 302 14.24 -8.61 -6.03
N SER A 303 14.80 -9.80 -5.84
CA SER A 303 15.67 -10.09 -4.68
C SER A 303 16.84 -9.12 -4.56
N SER A 304 17.49 -8.77 -5.68
CA SER A 304 18.59 -7.79 -5.70
C SER A 304 18.17 -6.40 -5.22
N TRP A 305 16.93 -5.99 -5.50
CA TRP A 305 16.40 -4.71 -5.03
C TRP A 305 16.05 -4.78 -3.54
N LEU A 306 15.50 -5.89 -3.08
CA LEU A 306 15.25 -6.12 -1.64
C LEU A 306 16.55 -6.11 -0.82
N GLU A 307 17.63 -6.72 -1.34
CA GLU A 307 18.96 -6.67 -0.71
C GLU A 307 19.49 -5.23 -0.62
N TYR A 308 19.30 -4.42 -1.67
CA TYR A 308 19.64 -3.00 -1.63
C TYR A 308 18.84 -2.27 -0.55
N VAL A 309 17.52 -2.46 -0.50
CA VAL A 309 16.63 -1.84 0.50
C VAL A 309 17.02 -2.23 1.92
N GLU A 310 17.28 -3.52 2.18
CA GLU A 310 17.71 -4.01 3.49
C GLU A 310 19.00 -3.30 3.94
N ASN A 311 19.97 -3.19 3.03
CA ASN A 311 21.25 -2.55 3.33
C ASN A 311 21.05 -1.04 3.62
N ARG A 312 20.17 -0.37 2.87
CA ARG A 312 19.81 1.03 3.14
C ARG A 312 19.16 1.21 4.51
N PHE A 313 18.19 0.38 4.88
CA PHE A 313 17.56 0.45 6.21
C PHE A 313 18.52 0.16 7.35
N ARG A 314 19.47 -0.77 7.15
CA ARG A 314 20.52 -1.05 8.12
C ARG A 314 21.43 0.17 8.33
N LEU A 315 21.83 0.84 7.26
CA LEU A 315 22.62 2.07 7.33
C LEU A 315 21.86 3.19 8.05
N MET A 316 20.60 3.44 7.69
CA MET A 316 19.77 4.46 8.34
C MET A 316 19.56 4.18 9.83
N SER A 317 19.35 2.92 10.21
CA SER A 317 19.20 2.52 11.62
C SER A 317 20.49 2.74 12.41
N SER A 318 21.65 2.46 11.80
CA SER A 318 22.94 2.68 12.44
C SER A 318 23.22 4.17 12.70
N ALA A 319 22.86 5.05 11.76
CA ALA A 319 23.00 6.49 11.91
C ALA A 319 22.12 7.04 13.04
N ALA A 320 20.85 6.62 13.09
CA ALA A 320 19.93 7.00 14.15
C ALA A 320 20.40 6.55 15.55
N GLY A 321 21.04 5.38 15.65
CA GLY A 321 21.63 4.88 16.90
C GLY A 321 22.83 5.69 17.39
N HIS A 322 23.66 6.22 16.48
CA HIS A 322 24.81 7.06 16.84
C HIS A 322 24.36 8.45 17.33
N GLU A 323 23.34 9.05 16.70
CA GLU A 323 22.79 10.34 17.13
C GLU A 323 22.16 10.26 18.53
N ALA A 324 21.44 9.15 18.82
CA ALA A 324 20.83 8.93 20.14
C ALA A 324 21.85 8.68 21.27
N ALA A 325 23.06 8.21 20.95
CA ALA A 325 24.13 7.95 21.93
C ALA A 325 25.00 9.19 22.24
N GLN A 326 24.89 10.25 21.44
CA GLN A 326 25.63 11.50 21.60
C GLN A 326 24.82 12.62 22.29
N GLN A 327 23.53 12.40 22.53
CA GLN A 327 22.63 13.28 23.29
C GLN A 327 22.47 12.78 24.72
#